data_AF-A0A2A2L4U6-F1
#
_entry.id   AF-A0A2A2L4U6-F1
#
_cell.length_a   1.000
_cell.length_b   1.000
_cell.length_c   1.000
_cell.angle_alpha   90.00
_cell.angle_beta   90.00
_cell.angle_gamma   90.00
#
_symmetry.space_group_name_H-M   'P 1'
#
loop_
_entity.id
_entity.type
_entity.pdbx_description
1 polymer ?
#
loop_
_entity_poly.entity_id
_entity_poly.type
_entity_poly.pdbx_seq_one_letter_code
_entity_poly.pdbx_strand_id
1 'polypeptide(L)'
;MARFRHSTSLYKELEGMQRTPSFSIDVVVSEDKKTVVYIVKIENGQNIQRRFEDYERFYNKIRDLLPSHIATPPRRRILQNDIRLQEKRKLWIAQMTQTLFENNPNE
;
A
#
# COMPACT_ATOMS: atom_id res chain seq x y z
N MET A 1 23.05 -24.86 35.81
CA MET A 1 21.71 -25.15 35.27
C MET A 1 20.90 -23.86 35.24
N ALA A 2 20.81 -23.20 34.07
CA ALA A 2 20.01 -21.98 33.93
C ALA A 2 18.59 -22.35 33.50
N ARG A 3 17.59 -21.97 34.31
CA ARG A 3 16.17 -22.15 34.00
C ARG A 3 15.72 -21.02 33.08
N PHE A 4 15.44 -21.34 31.81
CA PHE A 4 14.73 -20.42 30.92
C PHE A 4 13.28 -20.29 31.39
N ARG A 5 12.91 -19.10 31.87
CA ARG A 5 11.49 -18.75 32.03
C ARG A 5 10.93 -18.52 30.64
N HIS A 6 10.04 -19.41 30.20
CA HIS A 6 9.25 -19.21 29.00
C HIS A 6 8.39 -17.95 29.18
N SER A 7 8.69 -16.90 28.43
CA SER A 7 7.83 -15.73 28.27
C SER A 7 6.66 -16.11 27.38
N THR A 8 5.59 -16.63 27.98
CA THR A 8 4.31 -16.90 27.30
C THR A 8 3.40 -15.66 27.29
N SER A 9 3.87 -14.51 27.76
CA SER A 9 3.05 -13.30 27.93
C SER A 9 2.84 -12.49 26.65
N LEU A 10 3.65 -12.66 25.61
CA LEU A 10 3.53 -11.86 24.38
C LEU A 10 2.44 -12.34 23.41
N TYR A 11 1.98 -13.59 23.56
CA TYR A 11 0.99 -14.17 22.63
C TYR A 11 -0.46 -13.88 23.04
N LYS A 12 -0.71 -13.49 24.31
CA LYS A 12 -2.06 -13.18 24.81
C LYS A 12 -2.57 -11.78 24.44
N GLU A 13 -1.69 -10.85 24.08
CA GLU A 13 -2.07 -9.49 23.68
C GLU A 13 -2.42 -9.37 22.18
N LEU A 14 -2.18 -10.42 21.37
CA LEU A 14 -2.45 -10.39 19.93
C LEU A 14 -3.87 -10.85 19.56
N GLU A 15 -4.65 -11.38 20.50
CA GLU A 15 -6.00 -11.89 20.23
C GLU A 15 -7.08 -10.79 20.15
N GLY A 16 -6.73 -9.53 20.45
CA GLY A 16 -7.67 -8.38 20.43
C GLY A 16 -7.36 -7.31 19.39
N MET A 17 -6.26 -7.39 18.64
CA MET A 17 -5.98 -6.46 17.55
C MET A 17 -6.68 -6.96 16.29
N GLN A 18 -7.71 -6.24 15.83
CA GLN A 18 -8.13 -6.30 14.43
C GLN A 18 -6.87 -6.10 13.58
N ARG A 19 -6.37 -7.17 12.98
CA ARG A 19 -5.21 -7.08 12.11
C ARG A 19 -5.65 -6.22 10.93
N THR A 20 -4.96 -5.11 10.73
CA THR A 20 -5.07 -4.34 9.49
C THR A 20 -4.90 -5.34 8.35
N PRO A 21 -5.82 -5.40 7.37
CA PRO A 21 -5.75 -6.39 6.31
C PRO A 21 -4.38 -6.29 5.64
N SER A 22 -3.67 -7.42 5.57
CA SER A 22 -2.36 -7.42 4.94
C SER A 22 -2.54 -7.26 3.42
N PHE A 23 -1.71 -6.41 2.82
CA PHE A 23 -1.71 -6.22 1.37
C PHE A 23 -0.28 -6.20 0.82
N SER A 24 -0.16 -6.53 -0.46
CA SER A 24 1.08 -6.41 -1.21
C SER A 24 0.83 -5.69 -2.54
N ILE A 25 1.89 -5.12 -3.11
CA ILE A 25 1.81 -4.40 -4.38
C ILE A 25 2.82 -4.95 -5.38
N ASP A 26 2.32 -5.39 -6.52
CA ASP A 26 3.12 -5.78 -7.66
C ASP A 26 3.11 -4.68 -8.73
N VAL A 27 4.23 -4.57 -9.45
CA VAL A 27 4.36 -3.71 -10.63
C VAL A 27 4.45 -4.63 -11.84
N VAL A 28 3.50 -4.51 -12.75
CA VAL A 28 3.48 -5.26 -14.01
C VAL A 28 3.68 -4.29 -15.16
N VAL A 29 4.69 -4.56 -15.97
CA VAL A 29 4.95 -3.85 -17.22
C VAL A 29 4.38 -4.71 -18.34
N SER A 30 3.49 -4.15 -19.16
CA SER A 30 2.93 -4.85 -20.32
C SER A 30 3.99 -5.20 -21.36
N GLU A 31 3.65 -6.11 -22.26
CA GLU A 31 4.53 -6.55 -23.34
C GLU A 31 5.02 -5.40 -24.23
N ASP A 32 4.20 -4.35 -24.41
CA ASP A 32 4.57 -3.14 -25.15
C ASP A 32 5.64 -2.28 -24.46
N LYS A 33 6.06 -2.64 -23.23
CA LYS A 33 7.01 -1.93 -22.35
C LYS A 33 6.65 -0.47 -22.04
N LYS A 34 5.44 -0.04 -22.38
CA LYS A 34 4.95 1.34 -22.25
C LYS A 34 3.88 1.45 -21.17
N THR A 35 3.05 0.43 -21.02
CA THR A 35 2.03 0.42 -19.98
C THR A 35 2.57 -0.21 -18.70
N VAL A 36 2.44 0.53 -17.60
CA VAL A 36 2.78 0.05 -16.26
C VAL A 36 1.52 0.05 -15.42
N VAL A 37 1.18 -1.09 -14.83
CA VAL A 37 0.05 -1.26 -13.92
C VAL A 37 0.54 -1.70 -12.54
N TYR A 38 -0.19 -1.27 -11.52
CA TYR A 38 0.06 -1.63 -10.13
C TYR A 38 -1.08 -2.53 -9.69
N ILE A 39 -0.74 -3.68 -9.11
CA ILE A 39 -1.70 -4.66 -8.62
C ILE A 39 -1.61 -4.65 -7.10
N VAL A 40 -2.64 -4.14 -6.44
CA VAL A 40 -2.82 -4.25 -5.00
C VAL A 40 -3.51 -5.57 -4.71
N LYS A 41 -2.83 -6.46 -4.00
CA LYS A 41 -3.34 -7.76 -3.55
C LYS A 41 -3.68 -7.66 -2.08
N ILE A 42 -4.93 -7.95 -1.72
CA ILE A 42 -5.43 -7.93 -0.34
C ILE A 42 -5.62 -9.38 0.07
N GLU A 43 -5.08 -9.79 1.22
CA GLU A 43 -5.00 -11.19 1.68
C GLU A 43 -6.36 -11.93 1.63
N ASN A 44 -7.46 -11.23 1.94
CA ASN A 44 -8.82 -11.76 1.91
C ASN A 44 -9.74 -11.01 0.93
N GLY A 45 -9.18 -10.38 -0.10
CA GLY A 45 -9.94 -9.47 -0.97
C GLY A 45 -9.69 -9.68 -2.47
N GLN A 46 -10.42 -8.92 -3.28
CA GLN A 46 -10.17 -8.86 -4.71
C GLN A 46 -8.88 -8.08 -5.00
N ASN A 47 -8.13 -8.56 -5.99
CA ASN A 47 -6.98 -7.84 -6.49
C ASN A 47 -7.44 -6.61 -7.29
N ILE A 48 -6.86 -5.46 -6.99
CA ILE A 48 -7.13 -4.21 -7.70
C ILE A 48 -5.97 -3.92 -8.63
N GLN A 49 -6.22 -3.97 -9.93
CA GLN A 49 -5.25 -3.62 -10.97
C GLN A 49 -5.62 -2.29 -11.59
N ARG A 50 -4.73 -1.29 -11.48
CA ARG A 50 -4.94 0.07 -12.01
C ARG A 50 -3.63 0.69 -12.50
N ARG A 51 -3.76 1.71 -13.37
CA ARG A 51 -2.61 2.53 -13.77
C ARG A 51 -2.33 3.57 -12.70
N PHE A 52 -1.12 4.13 -12.67
CA PHE A 52 -0.78 5.16 -11.69
C PHE A 52 -1.70 6.38 -11.77
N GLU A 53 -2.09 6.77 -12.99
CA GLU A 53 -2.96 7.91 -13.25
C GLU A 53 -4.34 7.75 -12.59
N ASP A 54 -4.81 6.51 -12.38
CA ASP A 54 -6.06 6.25 -11.66
C ASP A 54 -5.92 6.56 -10.16
N TYR A 55 -4.79 6.18 -9.55
CA TYR A 55 -4.49 6.52 -8.16
C TYR A 55 -4.27 8.03 -7.98
N GLU A 56 -3.66 8.72 -8.95
CA GLU A 56 -3.56 10.18 -8.92
C GLU A 56 -4.94 10.85 -8.97
N ARG A 57 -5.82 10.38 -9.86
CA ARG A 57 -7.20 10.87 -9.94
C ARG A 57 -7.96 10.63 -8.64
N PHE A 58 -7.80 9.45 -8.05
CA PHE A 58 -8.41 9.12 -6.77
C PHE A 58 -7.91 10.04 -5.66
N TYR A 59 -6.58 10.17 -5.51
CA TYR A 59 -5.97 11.09 -4.54
C TYR A 59 -6.54 12.51 -4.69
N ASN A 60 -6.60 13.06 -5.90
CA ASN A 60 -7.11 14.42 -6.10
C ASN A 60 -8.58 14.58 -5.67
N LYS A 61 -9.39 13.51 -5.72
CA LYS A 61 -10.79 13.53 -5.25
C LYS A 61 -10.91 13.50 -3.74
N ILE A 62 -9.98 12.82 -3.05
CA ILE A 62 -10.08 12.56 -1.61
C ILE A 62 -9.04 13.30 -0.77
N ARG A 63 -8.12 14.06 -1.38
CA ARG A 63 -6.98 14.69 -0.69
C ARG A 63 -7.37 15.58 0.48
N ASP A 64 -8.54 16.21 0.40
CA ASP A 64 -9.04 17.11 1.45
C ASP A 64 -9.59 16.32 2.65
N LEU A 65 -9.83 15.02 2.48
CA LEU A 65 -10.24 14.06 3.51
C LEU A 65 -9.05 13.24 4.05
N LEU A 66 -7.88 13.32 3.41
CA LEU A 66 -6.70 12.58 3.82
C LEU A 66 -5.93 13.33 4.92
N PRO A 67 -5.22 12.61 5.81
CA PRO A 67 -4.30 13.23 6.75
C PRO A 67 -3.25 14.10 6.05
N SER A 68 -2.89 15.22 6.66
CA SER A 68 -1.95 16.21 6.09
C SER A 68 -0.52 15.68 5.87
N HIS A 69 -0.15 14.56 6.49
CA HIS A 69 1.16 13.93 6.35
C HIS A 69 1.27 13.03 5.11
N ILE A 70 0.18 12.83 4.36
CA ILE A 70 0.22 12.03 3.13
C ILE A 70 0.91 12.82 2.01
N ALA A 71 2.04 12.29 1.56
CA ALA A 71 2.82 12.88 0.49
C ALA A 71 2.01 12.98 -0.81
N THR A 72 2.29 14.00 -1.61
CA THR A 72 1.70 14.14 -2.95
C THR A 72 2.18 13.02 -3.90
N PRO A 73 1.36 12.64 -4.91
CA PRO A 73 1.74 11.60 -5.85
C PRO A 73 3.08 11.88 -6.57
N PRO A 74 3.99 10.90 -6.70
CA PRO A 74 5.22 11.05 -7.46
C PRO A 74 4.96 11.16 -8.98
N ARG A 75 5.01 12.40 -9.48
CA ARG A 75 4.81 12.75 -10.90
C ARG A 75 6.09 12.60 -11.71
N ARG A 76 5.92 12.22 -12.99
CA ARG A 76 7.03 12.21 -13.96
C ARG A 76 7.53 13.64 -14.19
N ARG A 77 8.85 13.81 -14.27
CA ARG A 77 9.41 15.00 -14.90
C ARG A 77 9.65 14.80 -16.40
N ILE A 78 10.25 13.70 -16.88
CA ILE A 78 10.60 13.62 -18.33
C ILE A 78 10.53 12.22 -18.99
N LEU A 79 10.62 11.06 -18.29
CA LEU A 79 10.71 9.75 -18.97
C LEU A 79 9.75 8.67 -18.47
N GLN A 80 9.19 7.92 -19.42
CA GLN A 80 8.11 6.95 -19.19
C GLN A 80 8.56 5.54 -18.73
N ASN A 81 9.86 5.31 -18.51
CA ASN A 81 10.36 3.97 -18.15
C ASN A 81 11.45 3.98 -17.06
N ASP A 82 11.29 4.87 -16.08
CA ASP A 82 12.19 4.92 -14.94
C ASP A 82 11.76 3.91 -13.86
N ILE A 83 12.52 2.82 -13.72
CA ILE A 83 12.32 1.79 -12.69
C ILE A 83 12.31 2.43 -11.29
N ARG A 84 13.14 3.45 -11.04
CA ARG A 84 13.16 4.14 -9.75
C ARG A 84 11.86 4.88 -9.50
N LEU A 85 11.26 5.43 -10.54
CA LEU A 85 9.95 6.06 -10.43
C LEU A 85 8.85 5.03 -10.17
N GLN A 86 8.92 3.86 -10.80
CA GLN A 86 7.95 2.78 -10.57
C GLN A 86 7.98 2.32 -9.11
N GLU A 87 9.18 2.13 -8.53
CA GLU A 87 9.32 1.80 -7.11
C GLU A 87 8.82 2.91 -6.19
N LYS A 88 9.12 4.19 -6.49
CA LYS A 88 8.56 5.32 -5.74
C LYS A 88 7.03 5.34 -5.77
N ARG A 89 6.43 5.06 -6.93
CA ARG A 89 4.98 4.97 -7.10
C ARG A 89 4.39 3.80 -6.33
N LYS A 90 5.04 2.63 -6.37
CA LYS A 90 4.66 1.46 -5.58
C LYS A 90 4.63 1.77 -4.09
N LEU A 91 5.71 2.36 -3.56
CA LEU A 91 5.80 2.74 -2.15
C LEU A 91 4.71 3.76 -1.77
N TRP A 92 4.46 4.73 -2.64
CA TRP A 92 3.42 5.72 -2.40
C TRP A 92 2.01 5.13 -2.41
N ILE A 93 1.70 4.21 -3.34
CA ILE A 93 0.42 3.48 -3.34
C ILE A 93 0.29 2.65 -2.06
N ALA A 94 1.38 2.02 -1.59
CA ALA A 94 1.37 1.26 -0.35
C ALA A 94 1.03 2.15 0.85
N GLN A 95 1.70 3.29 0.97
CA GLN A 95 1.41 4.25 2.05
C GLN A 95 -0.04 4.73 2.00
N MET A 96 -0.54 5.13 0.82
CA MET A 96 -1.94 5.54 0.69
C MET A 96 -2.91 4.41 1.09
N THR A 97 -2.67 3.20 0.62
CA THR A 97 -3.53 2.04 0.89
C THR A 97 -3.55 1.73 2.39
N GLN A 98 -2.38 1.74 3.04
CA GLN A 98 -2.25 1.56 4.48
C GLN A 98 -3.06 2.63 5.24
N THR A 99 -2.89 3.91 4.88
CA THR A 99 -3.64 5.01 5.51
C THR A 99 -5.14 4.84 5.37
N LEU A 100 -5.62 4.39 4.20
CA LEU A 100 -7.05 4.17 3.98
C LEU A 100 -7.61 3.04 4.86
N PHE A 101 -6.84 1.96 5.06
CA PHE A 101 -7.23 0.89 5.98
C PHE A 101 -7.21 1.31 7.44
N GLU A 102 -6.20 2.07 7.86
CA GLU A 102 -6.09 2.56 9.25
C GLU A 102 -7.19 3.58 9.61
N ASN A 103 -7.63 4.39 8.64
CA ASN A 103 -8.68 5.39 8.85
C ASN A 103 -10.09 4.88 8.52
N ASN A 104 -10.23 3.65 8.03
CA ASN A 104 -11.52 2.95 7.89
C ASN A 104 -11.43 1.53 8.48
N PRO A 105 -11.21 1.38 9.80
CA PRO A 105 -10.98 0.07 10.40
C PRO A 105 -12.21 -0.85 10.43
N ASN A 106 -13.40 -0.37 10.07
CA ASN A 106 -14.65 -1.13 10.23
C ASN A 106 -15.73 -0.73 9.21
N GLU A 107 -16.04 -1.63 8.28
CA GLU A 107 -17.42 -2.05 8.02
C GLU A 107 -17.54 -3.54 8.40
#